data_AF-A0A2D9QNK5-F1
#
_entry.id   AF-A0A2D9QNK5-F1
#
_cell.length_a   1.000
_cell.length_b   1.000
_cell.length_c   1.000
_cell.angle_alpha   90.00
_cell.angle_beta   90.00
_cell.angle_gamma   90.00
#
_symmetry.space_group_name_H-M   'P 1'
#
loop_
_entity.id
_entity.type
_entity.pdbx_description
1 polymer ?
#
loop_
_entity_poly.entity_id
_entity_poly.type
_entity_poly.pdbx_seq_one_letter_code
_entity_poly.pdbx_strand_id
1 'polypeptide(L)'
;MIDQLVQGLHSRGEKKVTPAKAKKIINSASNFYNDAKAVPHEAVGITTAQSIGEPGTQMTMRTFHYAGVATVNVTQGLPRIIEIVDARKVPQTPTMIIYMDEKNSKGKPLRTNEKLVRDLAASIETTTAMDIATIDVDVAQRNIVLQLNNKNMKLKKMTGAEVRDKLSRALRLYVQADDEDRPKSLRIIPGVSKEEDLASLASDPPTYTALLQLEDKIKKLRLKGLPGISRATVQGPMSETGEYYISTIGSNLSKVSEFDGVDRSRTYTNNINEIHDYLGIEAARQAIINEMWDTLEGAGLDVDVRHLIMVSDVMTTGGEVRAIGRHGVSGTKHSILARSAFEVTVTHLLKAGVIGERDNLSGVTENIIVGQPVALGTGSVELFYIPEENN
;
A
#
# COMPACT_ATOMS: atom_id res chain seq x y z
N MET A 1 -11.99 -22.97 21.06
CA MET A 1 -13.15 -22.75 21.97
C MET A 1 -13.07 -23.62 23.22
N ILE A 2 -12.95 -24.96 23.13
CA ILE A 2 -12.80 -25.84 24.31
C ILE A 2 -11.54 -25.50 25.11
N ASP A 3 -10.43 -25.23 24.41
CA ASP A 3 -9.15 -24.93 25.04
C ASP A 3 -9.17 -23.63 25.87
N GLN A 4 -9.90 -22.62 25.39
CA GLN A 4 -10.12 -21.35 26.13
C GLN A 4 -10.99 -21.53 27.37
N LEU A 5 -12.01 -22.41 27.31
CA LEU A 5 -12.81 -22.76 28.48
C LEU A 5 -11.98 -23.50 29.53
N VAL A 6 -11.10 -24.39 29.10
CA VAL A 6 -10.16 -25.10 29.98
C VAL A 6 -9.16 -24.11 30.61
N GLN A 7 -8.56 -23.23 29.82
CA GLN A 7 -7.66 -22.18 30.33
C GLN A 7 -8.37 -21.23 31.31
N GLY A 8 -9.63 -20.86 31.03
CA GLY A 8 -10.45 -20.04 31.93
C GLY A 8 -10.84 -20.75 33.24
N LEU A 9 -10.99 -22.07 33.23
CA LEU A 9 -11.19 -22.86 34.45
C LEU A 9 -9.91 -22.99 35.26
N HIS A 10 -8.77 -23.16 34.57
CA HIS A 10 -7.45 -23.22 35.19
C HIS A 10 -7.06 -21.89 35.83
N SER A 11 -7.35 -20.75 35.20
CA SER A 11 -7.10 -19.41 35.77
C SER A 11 -7.97 -19.13 37.00
N ARG A 12 -9.15 -19.74 37.10
CA ARG A 12 -10.04 -19.71 38.27
C ARG A 12 -9.68 -20.75 39.35
N GLY A 13 -8.60 -21.51 39.17
CA GLY A 13 -8.09 -22.48 40.15
C GLY A 13 -8.80 -23.83 40.19
N GLU A 14 -9.73 -24.10 39.26
CA GLU A 14 -10.55 -25.33 39.25
C GLU A 14 -9.88 -26.41 38.39
N LYS A 15 -9.05 -27.25 39.03
CA LYS A 15 -8.31 -28.34 38.35
C LYS A 15 -9.13 -29.61 38.06
N LYS A 16 -10.29 -29.78 38.71
CA LYS A 16 -11.18 -30.94 38.52
C LYS A 16 -12.64 -30.50 38.50
N VAL A 17 -13.34 -30.79 37.41
CA VAL A 17 -14.76 -30.46 37.24
C VAL A 17 -15.57 -31.73 37.42
N THR A 18 -16.62 -31.69 38.26
CA THR A 18 -17.57 -32.81 38.37
C THR A 18 -18.43 -32.92 37.10
N PRO A 19 -18.89 -34.12 36.71
CA PRO A 19 -19.70 -34.31 35.50
C PRO A 19 -20.95 -33.39 35.44
N ALA A 20 -21.59 -33.17 36.58
CA ALA A 20 -22.75 -32.28 36.70
C ALA A 20 -22.38 -30.79 36.45
N LYS A 21 -21.23 -30.35 36.96
CA LYS A 21 -20.74 -28.97 36.77
C LYS A 21 -20.27 -28.76 35.32
N ALA A 22 -19.64 -29.76 34.71
CA ALA A 22 -19.26 -29.74 33.30
C ALA A 22 -20.50 -29.58 32.39
N LYS A 23 -21.57 -30.35 32.66
CA LYS A 23 -22.83 -30.22 31.91
C LYS A 23 -23.45 -28.83 32.04
N LYS A 24 -23.43 -28.23 33.24
CA LYS A 24 -23.90 -26.85 33.44
C LYS A 24 -23.06 -25.82 32.69
N ILE A 25 -21.73 -25.97 32.67
CA ILE A 25 -20.83 -25.07 31.95
C ILE A 25 -21.11 -25.14 30.44
N ILE A 26 -21.25 -26.35 29.90
CA ILE A 26 -21.56 -26.53 28.46
C ILE A 26 -22.91 -25.92 28.12
N ASN A 27 -23.94 -26.17 28.94
CA ASN A 27 -25.27 -25.57 28.71
C ASN A 27 -25.22 -24.04 28.78
N SER A 28 -24.51 -23.49 29.77
CA SER A 28 -24.34 -22.04 29.91
C SER A 28 -23.59 -21.46 28.71
N ALA A 29 -22.48 -22.07 28.29
CA ALA A 29 -21.73 -21.64 27.12
C ALA A 29 -22.56 -21.72 25.83
N SER A 30 -23.38 -22.76 25.68
CA SER A 30 -24.30 -22.89 24.54
C SER A 30 -25.37 -21.80 24.55
N ASN A 31 -25.91 -21.44 25.72
CA ASN A 31 -26.89 -20.35 25.84
C ASN A 31 -26.24 -19.02 25.48
N PHE A 32 -25.07 -18.71 26.08
CA PHE A 32 -24.31 -17.49 25.74
C PHE A 32 -23.97 -17.41 24.25
N TYR A 33 -23.61 -18.53 23.61
CA TYR A 33 -23.35 -18.54 22.17
C TYR A 33 -24.60 -18.24 21.35
N ASN A 34 -25.76 -18.76 21.75
CA ASN A 34 -27.02 -18.47 21.06
C ASN A 34 -27.45 -17.01 21.23
N ASP A 35 -27.26 -16.45 22.44
CA ASP A 35 -27.57 -15.04 22.73
C ASP A 35 -26.60 -14.08 22.05
N ALA A 36 -25.36 -14.51 21.78
CA ALA A 36 -24.32 -13.70 21.12
C ALA A 36 -24.41 -13.69 19.58
N LYS A 37 -25.38 -14.37 18.97
CA LYS A 37 -25.59 -14.32 17.52
C LYS A 37 -26.12 -12.95 17.11
N ALA A 38 -25.67 -12.46 15.96
CA ALA A 38 -26.20 -11.23 15.38
C ALA A 38 -27.70 -11.39 15.10
N VAL A 39 -28.48 -10.36 15.44
CA VAL A 39 -29.92 -10.36 15.20
C VAL A 39 -30.15 -10.15 13.69
N PRO A 40 -30.97 -10.99 13.02
CA PRO A 40 -31.28 -10.78 11.61
C PRO A 40 -31.87 -9.39 11.35
N HIS A 41 -31.55 -8.82 10.19
CA HIS A 41 -32.02 -7.49 9.75
C HIS A 41 -31.47 -6.29 10.54
N GLU A 42 -30.45 -6.49 11.37
CA GLU A 42 -29.72 -5.39 11.99
C GLU A 42 -28.97 -4.53 10.95
N ALA A 43 -28.86 -3.23 11.22
CA ALA A 43 -28.24 -2.24 10.35
C ALA A 43 -26.70 -2.29 10.35
N VAL A 44 -26.10 -3.46 10.13
CA VAL A 44 -24.66 -3.69 10.29
C VAL A 44 -23.79 -2.75 9.45
N GLY A 45 -24.27 -2.33 8.28
CA GLY A 45 -23.56 -1.35 7.44
C GLY A 45 -23.54 0.05 8.04
N ILE A 46 -24.63 0.48 8.67
CA ILE A 46 -24.73 1.79 9.32
C ILE A 46 -23.90 1.81 10.59
N THR A 47 -24.00 0.78 11.43
CA THR A 47 -23.21 0.67 12.67
C THR A 47 -21.72 0.62 12.35
N THR A 48 -21.32 -0.17 11.36
CA THR A 48 -19.93 -0.21 10.86
C THR A 48 -19.42 1.16 10.41
N ALA A 49 -20.22 1.88 9.60
CA ALA A 49 -19.84 3.21 9.13
C ALA A 49 -19.68 4.21 10.29
N GLN A 50 -20.56 4.16 11.29
CA GLN A 50 -20.47 5.00 12.48
C GLN A 50 -19.26 4.64 13.35
N SER A 51 -19.04 3.36 13.62
CA SER A 51 -17.94 2.88 14.46
C SER A 51 -16.56 3.18 13.88
N ILE A 52 -16.41 3.22 12.55
CA ILE A 52 -15.16 3.61 11.89
C ILE A 52 -15.05 5.14 11.77
N GLY A 53 -16.17 5.85 11.58
CA GLY A 53 -16.21 7.30 11.40
C GLY A 53 -16.03 8.11 12.68
N GLU A 54 -16.61 7.65 13.81
CA GLU A 54 -16.54 8.34 15.11
C GLU A 54 -15.09 8.59 15.57
N PRO A 55 -14.19 7.58 15.58
CA PRO A 55 -12.80 7.79 15.95
C PRO A 55 -12.06 8.77 15.04
N GLY A 56 -12.50 8.90 13.78
CA GLY A 56 -11.90 9.83 12.81
C GLY A 56 -11.90 11.29 13.29
N THR A 57 -12.91 11.70 14.07
CA THR A 57 -12.95 13.06 14.66
C THR A 57 -11.85 13.27 15.71
N GLN A 58 -11.47 12.20 16.42
CA GLN A 58 -10.49 12.22 17.51
C GLN A 58 -9.05 12.05 17.00
N MET A 59 -8.86 11.53 15.78
CA MET A 59 -7.55 11.26 15.19
C MET A 59 -6.73 12.50 14.81
N THR A 60 -7.35 13.68 14.70
CA THR A 60 -6.72 14.89 14.16
C THR A 60 -5.58 15.46 15.03
N MET A 61 -5.42 15.01 16.28
CA MET A 61 -4.50 15.61 17.26
C MET A 61 -3.33 14.71 17.73
N ARG A 62 -3.18 13.47 17.23
CA ARG A 62 -2.21 12.49 17.81
C ARG A 62 -0.99 12.13 16.94
N THR A 63 -0.75 12.77 15.81
CA THR A 63 0.10 12.18 14.75
C THR A 63 1.58 12.60 14.68
N PHE A 64 2.18 13.29 15.66
CA PHE A 64 3.46 13.97 15.39
C PHE A 64 4.74 13.54 16.11
N HIS A 65 4.73 12.55 17.01
CA HIS A 65 5.96 12.19 17.74
C HIS A 65 6.24 10.68 17.79
N TYR A 66 6.87 10.15 16.75
CA TYR A 66 7.64 8.91 16.87
C TYR A 66 9.11 9.27 17.12
N ALA A 67 9.54 9.18 18.39
CA ALA A 67 10.95 9.26 18.73
C ALA A 67 11.65 7.94 18.37
N GLY A 68 12.67 7.99 17.50
CA GLY A 68 13.68 6.93 17.40
C GLY A 68 13.51 5.87 16.31
N VAL A 69 12.51 5.94 15.42
CA VAL A 69 12.40 4.99 14.29
C VAL A 69 12.84 5.67 12.98
N ALA A 70 13.83 5.10 12.31
CA ALA A 70 14.44 5.63 11.09
C ALA A 70 13.53 5.59 9.84
N THR A 71 12.28 5.14 9.96
CA THR A 71 11.25 5.18 8.91
C THR A 71 10.51 6.52 8.97
N VAL A 72 11.23 7.58 8.59
CA VAL A 72 10.73 8.95 8.62
C VAL A 72 9.70 9.13 7.51
N ASN A 73 8.46 9.47 7.89
CA ASN A 73 7.33 9.91 7.07
C ASN A 73 6.45 8.85 6.40
N VAL A 74 5.93 7.88 7.17
CA VAL A 74 4.73 7.14 6.74
C VAL A 74 3.50 7.97 7.07
N THR A 75 2.59 8.18 6.12
CA THR A 75 1.28 8.77 6.37
C THR A 75 0.49 7.86 7.31
N GLN A 76 0.21 8.34 8.52
CA GLN A 76 -0.55 7.64 9.55
C GLN A 76 -1.79 8.42 9.97
N GLY A 77 -2.68 7.76 10.71
CA GLY A 77 -3.93 8.32 11.21
C GLY A 77 -4.98 8.51 10.12
N LEU A 78 -5.82 9.54 10.29
CA LEU A 78 -6.98 9.79 9.42
C LEU A 78 -6.63 9.92 7.93
N PRO A 79 -5.55 10.63 7.51
CA PRO A 79 -5.19 10.70 6.09
C PRO A 79 -4.98 9.32 5.46
N ARG A 80 -4.41 8.37 6.22
CA ARG A 80 -4.18 7.02 5.73
C ARG A 80 -5.48 6.22 5.56
N ILE A 81 -6.40 6.35 6.51
CA ILE A 81 -7.73 5.73 6.42
C ILE A 81 -8.48 6.24 5.19
N ILE A 82 -8.42 7.56 4.93
CA ILE A 82 -9.03 8.16 3.74
C ILE A 82 -8.43 7.56 2.45
N GLU A 83 -7.10 7.39 2.38
CA GLU A 83 -6.45 6.79 1.20
C GLU A 83 -6.89 5.35 0.94
N ILE A 84 -7.05 4.56 2.00
CA ILE A 84 -7.51 3.17 1.92
C ILE A 84 -8.96 3.13 1.44
N VAL A 85 -9.85 3.89 2.08
CA VAL A 85 -11.30 3.94 1.77
C VAL A 85 -11.58 4.49 0.36
N ASP A 86 -10.76 5.44 -0.10
CA ASP A 86 -10.82 5.98 -1.47
C ASP A 86 -10.17 5.06 -2.52
N ALA A 87 -9.60 3.93 -2.11
CA ALA A 87 -8.89 2.99 -2.98
C ALA A 87 -7.90 3.67 -3.92
N ARG A 88 -7.10 4.63 -3.41
CA ARG A 88 -6.18 5.41 -4.27
C ARG A 88 -5.18 4.49 -4.97
N LYS A 89 -5.00 4.71 -6.29
CA LYS A 89 -4.08 3.93 -7.13
C LYS A 89 -2.66 3.87 -6.59
N VAL A 90 -2.15 5.01 -6.10
CA VAL A 90 -0.84 5.12 -5.47
C VAL A 90 -1.03 5.90 -4.17
N PRO A 91 -0.64 5.35 -3.01
CA PRO A 91 -0.69 6.07 -1.74
C PRO A 91 0.35 7.22 -1.74
N GLN A 92 0.20 8.20 -0.85
CA GLN A 92 1.15 9.32 -0.80
C GLN A 92 2.56 8.89 -0.42
N THR A 93 2.66 7.95 0.53
CA THR A 93 3.94 7.41 1.01
C THR A 93 3.93 5.89 0.88
N PRO A 94 4.16 5.35 -0.33
CA PRO A 94 4.25 3.91 -0.52
C PRO A 94 5.47 3.38 0.25
N THR A 95 5.31 2.28 0.95
CA THR A 95 6.38 1.61 1.69
C THR A 95 6.28 0.10 1.51
N MET A 96 7.42 -0.57 1.68
CA MET A 96 7.48 -2.02 1.77
C MET A 96 8.36 -2.47 2.92
N ILE A 97 8.00 -3.61 3.49
CA ILE A 97 8.79 -4.36 4.46
C ILE A 97 9.20 -5.65 3.75
N ILE A 98 10.49 -5.75 3.43
CA ILE A 98 11.07 -6.87 2.71
C ILE A 98 11.79 -7.76 3.70
N TYR A 99 11.29 -8.98 3.84
CA TYR A 99 11.93 -10.02 4.66
C TYR A 99 12.91 -10.83 3.82
N MET A 100 13.88 -11.43 4.51
CA MET A 100 14.90 -12.27 3.89
C MET A 100 14.64 -13.74 4.16
N ASP A 101 15.02 -14.57 3.20
CA ASP A 101 15.00 -16.02 3.38
C ASP A 101 16.07 -16.49 4.37
N GLU A 102 15.81 -17.62 5.03
CA GLU A 102 16.75 -18.23 5.98
C GLU A 102 18.09 -18.59 5.34
N LYS A 103 18.05 -19.07 4.10
CA LYS A 103 19.22 -19.51 3.36
C LYS A 103 19.25 -18.83 2.01
N ASN A 104 20.42 -18.34 1.63
CA ASN A 104 20.67 -17.91 0.26
C ASN A 104 20.70 -19.14 -0.68
N SER A 105 20.64 -18.93 -2.00
CA SER A 105 20.87 -19.96 -3.04
C SER A 105 22.20 -20.73 -2.90
N LYS A 106 23.08 -20.29 -1.98
CA LYS A 106 24.38 -20.91 -1.61
C LYS A 106 24.43 -21.47 -0.18
N GLY A 107 23.29 -21.64 0.50
CA GLY A 107 23.19 -22.28 1.83
C GLY A 107 23.70 -21.46 3.03
N LYS A 108 24.01 -20.17 2.84
CA LYS A 108 24.47 -19.27 3.93
C LYS A 108 23.28 -18.56 4.60
N PRO A 109 23.31 -18.33 5.93
CA PRO A 109 22.27 -17.59 6.62
C PRO A 109 22.25 -16.13 6.17
N LEU A 110 21.14 -15.70 5.55
CA LEU A 110 20.96 -14.36 5.00
C LEU A 110 20.33 -13.41 6.03
N ARG A 111 19.37 -13.91 6.81
CA ARG A 111 18.60 -13.16 7.83
C ARG A 111 19.43 -12.50 8.93
N THR A 112 20.60 -13.05 9.27
CA THR A 112 21.44 -12.59 10.40
C THR A 112 22.64 -11.75 9.95
N ASN A 113 22.93 -11.68 8.64
CA ASN A 113 24.14 -11.03 8.15
C ASN A 113 23.86 -9.64 7.59
N GLU A 114 24.08 -8.60 8.41
CA GLU A 114 23.86 -7.19 8.06
C GLU A 114 24.53 -6.78 6.73
N LYS A 115 25.73 -7.32 6.43
CA LYS A 115 26.48 -6.93 5.23
C LYS A 115 25.79 -7.40 3.95
N LEU A 116 25.26 -8.61 3.92
CA LEU A 116 24.53 -9.15 2.77
C LEU A 116 23.19 -8.45 2.57
N VAL A 117 22.49 -8.14 3.66
CA VAL A 117 21.22 -7.41 3.62
C VAL A 117 21.43 -5.97 3.13
N ARG A 118 22.51 -5.31 3.57
CA ARG A 118 22.90 -3.98 3.05
C ARG A 118 23.26 -4.02 1.56
N ASP A 119 23.92 -5.09 1.13
CA ASP A 119 24.25 -5.29 -0.29
C ASP A 119 22.98 -5.46 -1.14
N LEU A 120 22.00 -6.22 -0.64
CA LEU A 120 20.71 -6.37 -1.30
C LEU A 120 19.91 -5.06 -1.31
N ALA A 121 19.89 -4.32 -0.19
CA ALA A 121 19.26 -3.00 -0.11
C ALA A 121 19.81 -2.03 -1.17
N ALA A 122 21.14 -1.97 -1.32
CA ALA A 122 21.80 -1.16 -2.34
C ALA A 122 21.49 -1.59 -3.79
N SER A 123 21.08 -2.84 -4.00
CA SER A 123 20.67 -3.35 -5.31
C SER A 123 19.21 -3.01 -5.65
N ILE A 124 18.34 -2.95 -4.63
CA ILE A 124 16.91 -2.63 -4.76
C ILE A 124 16.71 -1.12 -4.91
N GLU A 125 17.47 -0.32 -4.18
CA GLU A 125 17.36 1.13 -4.16
C GLU A 125 17.65 1.77 -5.52
N THR A 126 16.74 2.60 -6.02
CA THR A 126 17.01 3.38 -7.23
C THR A 126 18.18 4.31 -6.98
N THR A 127 19.15 4.26 -7.88
CA THR A 127 20.26 5.20 -7.88
C THR A 127 20.15 6.05 -9.14
N THR A 128 19.90 7.35 -8.95
CA THR A 128 19.88 8.34 -10.02
C THR A 128 21.25 8.97 -10.23
N ALA A 129 21.43 9.70 -11.33
CA ALA A 129 22.68 10.43 -11.56
C ALA A 129 22.97 11.47 -10.44
N MET A 130 21.93 12.09 -9.86
CA MET A 130 22.07 13.08 -8.79
C MET A 130 22.61 12.49 -7.48
N ASP A 131 22.31 11.22 -7.19
CA ASP A 131 22.78 10.57 -5.97
C ASP A 131 24.28 10.24 -6.02
N ILE A 132 24.82 10.08 -7.24
CA ILE A 132 26.20 9.66 -7.47
C ILE A 132 27.10 10.84 -7.84
N ALA A 133 26.60 11.80 -8.61
CA ALA A 133 27.41 12.81 -9.27
C ALA A 133 26.85 14.23 -9.06
N THR A 134 27.74 15.19 -8.91
CA THR A 134 27.40 16.61 -9.10
C THR A 134 27.47 16.93 -10.59
N ILE A 135 26.42 17.57 -11.10
CA ILE A 135 26.29 17.92 -12.52
C ILE A 135 26.67 19.39 -12.67
N ASP A 136 27.79 19.65 -13.32
CA ASP A 136 28.24 20.98 -13.68
C ASP A 136 27.98 21.21 -15.17
N VAL A 137 27.22 22.25 -15.48
CA VAL A 137 26.94 22.67 -16.85
C VAL A 137 27.93 23.76 -17.24
N ASP A 138 28.84 23.44 -18.15
CA ASP A 138 29.75 24.44 -18.73
C ASP A 138 29.12 24.98 -20.03
N VAL A 139 28.64 26.21 -19.93
CA VAL A 139 27.98 26.93 -21.04
C VAL A 139 29.00 27.38 -22.09
N ALA A 140 30.25 27.63 -21.71
CA ALA A 140 31.29 28.11 -22.62
C ALA A 140 31.79 26.98 -23.53
N GLN A 141 32.04 25.81 -22.96
CA GLN A 141 32.51 24.63 -23.68
C GLN A 141 31.38 23.68 -24.13
N ARG A 142 30.12 24.03 -23.83
CA ARG A 142 28.89 23.31 -24.21
C ARG A 142 28.92 21.81 -23.87
N ASN A 143 29.46 21.49 -22.70
CA ASN A 143 29.58 20.15 -22.16
C ASN A 143 29.00 20.10 -20.77
N ILE A 144 28.58 18.91 -20.38
CA ILE A 144 28.16 18.61 -19.02
C ILE A 144 29.26 17.77 -18.38
N VAL A 145 29.76 18.25 -17.24
CA VAL A 145 30.76 17.54 -16.45
C VAL A 145 30.05 16.93 -15.24
N LEU A 146 30.09 15.61 -15.14
CA LEU A 146 29.61 14.86 -14.00
C LEU A 146 30.80 14.52 -13.10
N GLN A 147 30.91 15.17 -11.95
CA GLN A 147 31.92 14.80 -10.96
C GLN A 147 31.37 13.69 -10.06
N LEU A 148 31.97 12.50 -10.13
CA LEU A 148 31.51 11.32 -9.41
C LEU A 148 32.01 11.35 -7.96
N ASN A 149 31.09 11.21 -7.01
CA ASN A 149 31.44 11.11 -5.60
C ASN A 149 31.78 9.67 -5.21
N ASN A 150 33.08 9.41 -4.95
CA ASN A 150 33.59 8.08 -4.60
C ASN A 150 32.99 7.52 -3.29
N LYS A 151 32.52 8.37 -2.35
CA LYS A 151 31.86 7.90 -1.13
C LYS A 151 30.49 7.27 -1.44
N ASN A 152 29.68 7.94 -2.25
CA ASN A 152 28.35 7.45 -2.63
C ASN A 152 28.44 6.23 -3.54
N MET A 153 29.42 6.18 -4.45
CA MET A 153 29.66 4.99 -5.30
C MET A 153 30.04 3.75 -4.49
N LYS A 154 30.84 3.89 -3.43
CA LYS A 154 31.16 2.76 -2.54
C LYS A 154 29.95 2.25 -1.78
N LEU A 155 29.08 3.15 -1.30
CA LEU A 155 27.85 2.78 -0.61
C LEU A 155 26.88 2.03 -1.53
N LYS A 156 26.77 2.45 -2.78
CA LYS A 156 25.88 1.84 -3.79
C LYS A 156 26.50 0.66 -4.55
N LYS A 157 27.77 0.35 -4.28
CA LYS A 157 28.60 -0.61 -5.03
C LYS A 157 28.45 -0.43 -6.54
N MET A 158 28.84 0.75 -7.01
CA MET A 158 28.95 1.03 -8.44
C MET A 158 30.39 1.38 -8.76
N THR A 159 30.88 0.88 -9.90
CA THR A 159 32.17 1.28 -10.46
C THR A 159 31.96 2.45 -11.43
N GLY A 160 32.95 3.34 -11.54
CA GLY A 160 32.88 4.48 -12.46
C GLY A 160 32.73 4.02 -13.93
N ALA A 161 33.34 2.89 -14.28
CA ALA A 161 33.20 2.24 -15.58
C ALA A 161 31.75 1.78 -15.85
N GLU A 162 31.09 1.12 -14.89
CA GLU A 162 29.67 0.74 -15.03
C GLU A 162 28.76 1.96 -15.19
N VAL A 163 29.05 3.06 -14.50
CA VAL A 163 28.29 4.31 -14.63
C VAL A 163 28.46 4.89 -16.03
N ARG A 164 29.68 4.93 -16.56
CA ARG A 164 29.98 5.37 -17.93
C ARG A 164 29.22 4.54 -18.97
N ASP A 165 29.30 3.22 -18.88
CA ASP A 165 28.69 2.31 -19.86
C ASP A 165 27.16 2.39 -19.84
N LYS A 166 26.56 2.64 -18.67
CA LYS A 166 25.11 2.83 -18.52
C LYS A 166 24.65 4.19 -19.04
N LEU A 167 25.43 5.25 -18.76
CA LEU A 167 25.17 6.59 -19.30
C LEU A 167 25.27 6.59 -20.84
N SER A 168 26.31 5.97 -21.38
CA SER A 168 26.49 5.87 -22.84
C SER A 168 25.37 5.08 -23.50
N ARG A 169 24.97 3.92 -22.94
CA ARG A 169 23.83 3.13 -23.46
C ARG A 169 22.51 3.89 -23.40
N ALA A 170 22.25 4.60 -22.30
CA ALA A 170 20.99 5.29 -22.12
C ALA A 170 20.87 6.57 -22.96
N LEU A 171 21.95 7.32 -23.11
CA LEU A 171 21.97 8.57 -23.86
C LEU A 171 22.27 8.36 -25.35
N ARG A 172 22.78 7.18 -25.74
CA ARG A 172 23.34 6.91 -27.08
C ARG A 172 24.42 7.93 -27.47
N LEU A 173 25.11 8.47 -26.48
CA LEU A 173 26.16 9.48 -26.65
C LEU A 173 27.48 8.92 -26.14
N TYR A 174 28.55 9.44 -26.70
CA TYR A 174 29.89 9.17 -26.22
C TYR A 174 30.13 9.96 -24.92
N VAL A 175 30.57 9.24 -23.89
CA VAL A 175 30.88 9.80 -22.57
C VAL A 175 32.39 9.71 -22.38
N GLN A 176 33.05 10.86 -22.42
CA GLN A 176 34.48 10.96 -22.13
C GLN A 176 34.71 10.73 -20.65
N ALA A 177 35.71 9.92 -20.33
CA ALA A 177 36.11 9.59 -18.97
C ALA A 177 37.57 10.02 -18.79
N ASP A 178 37.89 10.63 -17.64
CA ASP A 178 39.28 11.04 -17.33
C ASP A 178 40.24 9.84 -17.17
N ASP A 179 39.72 8.66 -16.78
CA ASP A 179 40.46 7.42 -16.55
C ASP A 179 39.60 6.22 -17.00
N GLU A 180 40.22 5.18 -17.59
CA GLU A 180 39.50 3.98 -18.06
C GLU A 180 38.94 3.11 -16.93
N ASP A 181 39.68 2.95 -15.81
CA ASP A 181 39.30 2.05 -14.71
C ASP A 181 38.55 2.76 -13.56
N ARG A 182 38.86 4.03 -13.29
CA ARG A 182 38.30 4.80 -12.16
C ARG A 182 38.07 6.27 -12.50
N PRO A 183 37.16 6.59 -13.43
CA PRO A 183 36.87 7.98 -13.77
C PRO A 183 36.35 8.74 -12.55
N LYS A 184 36.96 9.91 -12.29
CA LYS A 184 36.51 10.87 -11.28
C LYS A 184 35.57 11.92 -11.87
N SER A 185 35.77 12.28 -13.14
CA SER A 185 34.83 13.07 -13.90
C SER A 185 34.44 12.37 -15.20
N LEU A 186 33.18 12.56 -15.60
CA LEU A 186 32.64 12.11 -16.88
C LEU A 186 32.17 13.35 -17.65
N ARG A 187 32.68 13.55 -18.85
CA ARG A 187 32.31 14.66 -19.73
C ARG A 187 31.36 14.16 -20.82
N ILE A 188 30.20 14.80 -20.92
CA ILE A 188 29.16 14.47 -21.90
C ILE A 188 28.95 15.68 -22.80
N ILE A 189 29.02 15.47 -24.11
CA ILE A 189 28.80 16.51 -25.11
C ILE A 189 27.53 16.17 -25.90
N PRO A 190 26.54 17.07 -26.00
CA PRO A 190 25.35 16.84 -26.81
C PRO A 190 25.70 16.65 -28.29
N GLY A 191 25.19 15.59 -28.92
CA GLY A 191 25.33 15.35 -30.37
C GLY A 191 26.52 14.49 -30.81
N VAL A 192 27.42 14.14 -29.90
CA VAL A 192 28.60 13.30 -30.21
C VAL A 192 28.28 11.83 -29.95
N SER A 193 28.19 11.04 -31.03
CA SER A 193 27.80 9.62 -30.96
C SER A 193 29.01 8.68 -31.02
N LYS A 194 30.13 9.13 -31.58
CA LYS A 194 31.41 8.40 -31.71
C LYS A 194 32.60 9.30 -31.39
N GLU A 195 33.76 8.72 -31.04
CA GLU A 195 35.02 9.47 -30.86
C GLU A 195 35.43 10.27 -32.10
N GLU A 196 35.06 9.80 -33.29
CA GLU A 196 35.32 10.46 -34.58
C GLU A 196 34.52 11.76 -34.77
N ASP A 197 33.38 11.93 -34.08
CA ASP A 197 32.52 13.12 -34.20
C ASP A 197 33.04 14.32 -33.37
N LEU A 198 34.10 14.15 -32.56
CA LEU A 198 34.74 15.27 -31.84
C LEU A 198 35.27 16.34 -32.80
N ALA A 199 35.64 15.94 -34.02
CA ALA A 199 36.12 16.84 -35.06
C ALA A 199 34.98 17.68 -35.68
N SER A 200 33.73 17.22 -35.59
CA SER A 200 32.55 17.90 -36.16
C SER A 200 31.97 18.99 -35.23
N LEU A 201 32.45 19.08 -33.98
CA LEU A 201 32.02 20.08 -33.00
C LEU A 201 32.28 21.53 -33.43
N ALA A 202 33.22 21.73 -34.36
CA ALA A 202 33.54 23.03 -34.92
C ALA A 202 32.55 23.50 -36.00
N SER A 203 31.75 22.58 -36.59
CA SER A 203 30.90 22.86 -37.75
C SER A 203 29.42 23.12 -37.39
N ASP A 204 28.89 22.49 -36.34
CA ASP A 204 27.49 22.70 -35.94
C ASP A 204 27.34 22.60 -34.40
N PRO A 205 27.50 23.72 -33.68
CA PRO A 205 27.64 23.68 -32.24
C PRO A 205 26.25 23.47 -31.59
N PRO A 206 26.11 22.56 -30.60
CA PRO A 206 24.82 22.15 -30.06
C PRO A 206 24.03 23.34 -29.51
N THR A 207 22.73 23.39 -29.82
CA THR A 207 21.83 24.47 -29.38
C THR A 207 21.71 24.46 -27.85
N TYR A 208 21.66 25.65 -27.23
CA TYR A 208 21.51 25.81 -25.77
C TYR A 208 20.32 25.02 -25.19
N THR A 209 19.22 24.94 -25.94
CA THR A 209 18.04 24.14 -25.60
C THR A 209 18.31 22.64 -25.53
N ALA A 210 19.17 22.11 -26.42
CA ALA A 210 19.54 20.70 -26.42
C ALA A 210 20.39 20.34 -25.20
N LEU A 211 21.21 21.29 -24.71
CA LEU A 211 22.03 21.10 -23.52
C LEU A 211 21.16 21.04 -22.25
N LEU A 212 20.19 21.95 -22.10
CA LEU A 212 19.23 21.93 -20.99
C LEU A 212 18.36 20.66 -21.01
N GLN A 213 17.90 20.24 -22.20
CA GLN A 213 17.13 18.99 -22.33
C GLN A 213 17.96 17.75 -21.97
N LEU A 214 19.26 17.76 -22.29
CA LEU A 214 20.17 16.68 -21.98
C LEU A 214 20.49 16.64 -20.48
N GLU A 215 20.66 17.80 -19.84
CA GLU A 215 20.77 17.92 -18.38
C GLU A 215 19.54 17.33 -17.67
N ASP A 216 18.33 17.70 -18.09
CA ASP A 216 17.09 17.16 -17.53
C ASP A 216 16.96 15.64 -17.73
N LYS A 217 17.42 15.13 -18.88
CA LYS A 217 17.48 13.69 -19.14
C LYS A 217 18.47 12.98 -18.22
N ILE A 218 19.66 13.55 -18.01
CA ILE A 218 20.66 12.99 -17.10
C ILE A 218 20.13 12.96 -15.66
N LYS A 219 19.50 14.05 -15.19
CA LYS A 219 18.94 14.12 -13.84
C LYS A 219 17.89 13.03 -13.58
N LYS A 220 17.05 12.73 -14.57
CA LYS A 220 16.00 11.69 -14.48
C LYS A 220 16.52 10.28 -14.77
N LEU A 221 17.74 10.14 -15.25
CA LEU A 221 18.27 8.84 -15.63
C LEU A 221 18.54 7.98 -14.41
N ARG A 222 18.04 6.75 -14.48
CA ARG A 222 18.21 5.71 -13.47
C ARG A 222 19.37 4.81 -13.87
N LEU A 223 20.38 4.73 -13.02
CA LEU A 223 21.59 3.95 -13.28
C LEU A 223 21.48 2.53 -12.70
N LYS A 224 20.84 2.36 -11.55
CA LYS A 224 20.68 1.06 -10.87
C LYS A 224 19.40 1.07 -10.04
N GLY A 225 18.89 -0.12 -9.68
CA GLY A 225 17.75 -0.29 -8.78
C GLY A 225 16.39 -0.42 -9.48
N LEU A 226 15.36 -0.65 -8.67
CA LEU A 226 14.01 -0.96 -9.13
C LEU A 226 13.12 0.27 -9.29
N PRO A 227 12.23 0.29 -10.31
CA PRO A 227 11.33 1.43 -10.51
C PRO A 227 10.46 1.65 -9.28
N GLY A 228 10.26 2.90 -8.89
CA GLY A 228 9.32 3.23 -7.82
C GLY A 228 9.89 3.11 -6.41
N ILE A 229 11.11 2.58 -6.22
CA ILE A 229 11.78 2.51 -4.91
C ILE A 229 12.85 3.60 -4.81
N SER A 230 12.57 4.63 -4.01
CA SER A 230 13.46 5.79 -3.85
C SER A 230 14.56 5.53 -2.82
N ARG A 231 14.25 4.86 -1.71
CA ARG A 231 15.21 4.59 -0.64
C ARG A 231 14.99 3.20 -0.05
N ALA A 232 16.06 2.47 0.26
CA ALA A 232 16.00 1.20 0.96
C ALA A 232 16.91 1.25 2.20
N THR A 233 16.33 1.04 3.38
CA THR A 233 17.05 1.07 4.66
C THR A 233 16.99 -0.29 5.31
N VAL A 234 18.13 -0.77 5.80
CA VAL A 234 18.18 -2.00 6.59
C VAL A 234 17.80 -1.66 8.02
N GLN A 235 16.83 -2.38 8.56
CA GLN A 235 16.38 -2.29 9.94
C GLN A 235 16.68 -3.62 10.65
N GLY A 236 16.94 -3.56 11.96
CA GLY A 236 17.24 -4.72 12.79
C GLY A 236 18.53 -4.57 13.61
N PRO A 237 18.84 -5.55 14.46
CA PRO A 237 18.09 -6.79 14.68
C PRO A 237 16.81 -6.58 15.50
N MET A 238 15.72 -7.25 15.14
CA MET A 238 14.50 -7.29 15.96
C MET A 238 14.83 -7.90 17.33
N SER A 239 14.40 -7.29 18.43
CA SER A 239 14.75 -7.75 19.80
C SER A 239 14.31 -9.19 20.10
N GLU A 240 13.28 -9.69 19.42
CA GLU A 240 12.70 -11.02 19.66
C GLU A 240 13.30 -12.12 18.76
N THR A 241 13.70 -11.80 17.52
CA THR A 241 14.12 -12.81 16.52
C THR A 241 15.57 -12.64 16.06
N GLY A 242 16.20 -11.50 16.31
CA GLY A 242 17.57 -11.23 15.86
C GLY A 242 17.71 -10.98 14.35
N GLU A 243 16.59 -10.77 13.64
CA GLU A 243 16.55 -10.70 12.18
C GLU A 243 16.65 -9.28 11.64
N TYR A 244 17.31 -9.15 10.48
CA TYR A 244 17.32 -7.92 9.70
C TYR A 244 16.25 -7.98 8.60
N TYR A 245 15.55 -6.87 8.40
CA TYR A 245 14.61 -6.66 7.30
C TYR A 245 14.93 -5.34 6.59
N ILE A 246 14.46 -5.19 5.34
CA ILE A 246 14.62 -3.94 4.60
C ILE A 246 13.29 -3.19 4.63
N SER A 247 13.32 -1.93 5.07
CA SER A 247 12.21 -1.01 4.90
C SER A 247 12.51 -0.08 3.73
N THR A 248 11.60 -0.03 2.76
CA THR A 248 11.71 0.83 1.58
C THR A 248 10.74 2.00 1.61
N ILE A 249 11.18 3.12 1.04
CA ILE A 249 10.32 4.21 0.60
C ILE A 249 10.11 4.00 -0.89
N GLY A 250 8.86 3.84 -1.29
CA GLY A 250 8.48 3.31 -2.58
C GLY A 250 8.03 1.86 -2.53
N SER A 251 7.19 1.48 -3.49
CA SER A 251 6.69 0.12 -3.65
C SER A 251 6.89 -0.39 -5.08
N ASN A 252 7.33 -1.64 -5.20
CA ASN A 252 7.38 -2.43 -6.42
C ASN A 252 7.41 -3.93 -6.10
N LEU A 253 6.32 -4.47 -5.58
CA LEU A 253 6.18 -5.84 -5.11
C LEU A 253 6.50 -6.87 -6.21
N SER A 254 6.05 -6.63 -7.43
CA SER A 254 6.27 -7.54 -8.56
C SER A 254 7.76 -7.76 -8.81
N LYS A 255 8.53 -6.67 -8.90
CA LYS A 255 9.97 -6.76 -9.21
C LYS A 255 10.82 -7.12 -8.00
N VAL A 256 10.42 -6.70 -6.80
CA VAL A 256 11.13 -7.07 -5.55
C VAL A 256 11.05 -8.57 -5.31
N SER A 257 9.89 -9.19 -5.59
CA SER A 257 9.70 -10.64 -5.38
C SER A 257 10.54 -11.51 -6.34
N GLU A 258 11.02 -10.96 -7.44
CA GLU A 258 11.93 -11.64 -8.39
C GLU A 258 13.38 -11.72 -7.87
N PHE A 259 13.77 -10.93 -6.87
CA PHE A 259 15.14 -10.93 -6.35
C PHE A 259 15.47 -12.20 -5.53
N ASP A 260 16.67 -12.74 -5.75
CA ASP A 260 17.21 -13.88 -5.00
C ASP A 260 17.50 -13.48 -3.54
N GLY A 261 17.00 -14.26 -2.59
CA GLY A 261 17.14 -14.04 -1.15
C GLY A 261 16.02 -13.24 -0.48
N VAL A 262 15.03 -12.75 -1.25
CA VAL A 262 13.81 -12.10 -0.71
C VAL A 262 12.76 -13.17 -0.36
N ASP A 263 12.28 -13.13 0.88
CA ASP A 263 11.19 -14.00 1.33
C ASP A 263 9.85 -13.49 0.81
N ARG A 264 9.32 -14.23 -0.18
CA ARG A 264 8.04 -13.93 -0.84
C ARG A 264 6.83 -14.13 0.05
N SER A 265 6.94 -14.95 1.09
CA SER A 265 5.80 -15.32 1.95
C SER A 265 5.48 -14.26 3.01
N ARG A 266 6.50 -13.49 3.41
CA ARG A 266 6.39 -12.48 4.48
C ARG A 266 6.54 -11.04 4.00
N THR A 267 7.09 -10.81 2.81
CA THR A 267 7.25 -9.46 2.26
C THR A 267 5.90 -8.78 2.08
N TYR A 268 5.79 -7.56 2.63
CA TYR A 268 4.54 -6.82 2.72
C TYR A 268 4.70 -5.40 2.14
N THR A 269 3.63 -4.86 1.56
CA THR A 269 3.56 -3.48 1.09
C THR A 269 2.27 -2.82 1.53
N ASN A 270 2.32 -1.51 1.76
CA ASN A 270 1.13 -0.74 2.08
C ASN A 270 0.32 -0.34 0.82
N ASN A 271 0.78 -0.67 -0.39
CA ASN A 271 0.06 -0.37 -1.62
C ASN A 271 -0.93 -1.50 -1.97
N ILE A 272 -2.21 -1.29 -1.64
CA ILE A 272 -3.29 -2.28 -1.80
C ILE A 272 -3.52 -2.66 -3.26
N ASN A 273 -3.47 -1.70 -4.18
CA ASN A 273 -3.70 -1.98 -5.61
C ASN A 273 -2.58 -2.83 -6.21
N GLU A 274 -1.34 -2.62 -5.75
CA GLU A 274 -0.22 -3.43 -6.15
C GLU A 274 -0.31 -4.88 -5.62
N ILE A 275 -0.83 -5.05 -4.41
CA ILE A 275 -1.16 -6.37 -3.84
C ILE A 275 -2.25 -7.05 -4.67
N HIS A 276 -3.31 -6.32 -5.02
CA HIS A 276 -4.37 -6.82 -5.88
C HIS A 276 -3.84 -7.34 -7.22
N ASP A 277 -2.99 -6.56 -7.88
CA ASP A 277 -2.46 -6.90 -9.20
C ASP A 277 -1.49 -8.10 -9.19
N TYR A 278 -0.74 -8.29 -8.10
CA TYR A 278 0.27 -9.36 -7.99
C TYR A 278 -0.22 -10.63 -7.25
N LEU A 279 -0.94 -10.48 -6.14
CA LEU A 279 -1.39 -11.58 -5.27
C LEU A 279 -2.88 -11.90 -5.40
N GLY A 280 -3.68 -10.98 -5.94
CA GLY A 280 -5.12 -11.15 -6.16
C GLY A 280 -6.02 -10.49 -5.10
N ILE A 281 -7.33 -10.63 -5.31
CA ILE A 281 -8.36 -9.87 -4.57
C ILE A 281 -8.43 -10.23 -3.07
N GLU A 282 -8.27 -11.50 -2.70
CA GLU A 282 -8.31 -11.91 -1.29
C GLU A 282 -7.10 -11.41 -0.49
N ALA A 283 -5.93 -11.35 -1.14
CA ALA A 283 -4.74 -10.74 -0.55
C ALA A 283 -4.96 -9.24 -0.35
N ALA A 284 -5.59 -8.56 -1.32
CA ALA A 284 -5.94 -7.15 -1.19
C ALA A 284 -6.98 -6.91 -0.08
N ARG A 285 -7.99 -7.79 0.03
CA ARG A 285 -8.99 -7.77 1.11
C ARG A 285 -8.33 -7.87 2.48
N GLN A 286 -7.40 -8.81 2.66
CA GLN A 286 -6.65 -8.94 3.91
C GLN A 286 -5.72 -7.76 4.16
N ALA A 287 -5.10 -7.20 3.12
CA ALA A 287 -4.25 -6.02 3.24
C ALA A 287 -5.05 -4.78 3.69
N ILE A 288 -6.28 -4.58 3.21
CA ILE A 288 -7.17 -3.51 3.67
C ILE A 288 -7.43 -3.67 5.18
N ILE A 289 -7.77 -4.88 5.64
CA ILE A 289 -8.03 -5.16 7.06
C ILE A 289 -6.79 -4.82 7.90
N ASN A 290 -5.62 -5.32 7.50
CA ASN A 290 -4.37 -5.11 8.23
C ASN A 290 -3.99 -3.62 8.29
N GLU A 291 -4.05 -2.91 7.16
CA GLU A 291 -3.74 -1.47 7.12
C GLU A 291 -4.73 -0.64 7.96
N MET A 292 -6.03 -0.96 7.89
CA MET A 292 -7.03 -0.27 8.71
C MET A 292 -6.80 -0.54 10.20
N TRP A 293 -6.49 -1.79 10.57
CA TRP A 293 -6.17 -2.16 11.94
C TRP A 293 -4.92 -1.42 12.44
N ASP A 294 -3.80 -1.50 11.72
CA ASP A 294 -2.53 -0.88 12.11
C ASP A 294 -2.65 0.65 12.25
N THR A 295 -3.47 1.28 11.42
CA THR A 295 -3.71 2.74 11.49
C THR A 295 -4.59 3.15 12.65
N LEU A 296 -5.58 2.33 13.02
CA LEU A 296 -6.45 2.56 14.18
C LEU A 296 -5.70 2.28 15.49
N GLU A 297 -5.00 1.14 15.58
CA GLU A 297 -4.20 0.75 16.74
C GLU A 297 -3.03 1.72 16.95
N GLY A 298 -2.37 2.17 15.88
CA GLY A 298 -1.32 3.19 15.95
C GLY A 298 -1.79 4.53 16.50
N ALA A 299 -3.08 4.85 16.35
CA ALA A 299 -3.70 6.04 16.95
C ALA A 299 -4.19 5.80 18.41
N GLY A 300 -4.09 4.57 18.90
CA GLY A 300 -4.60 4.12 20.21
C GLY A 300 -6.12 4.07 20.25
N LEU A 301 -6.76 3.77 19.12
CA LEU A 301 -8.20 3.65 18.98
C LEU A 301 -8.55 2.18 18.75
N ASP A 302 -9.52 1.68 19.50
CA ASP A 302 -9.98 0.29 19.41
C ASP A 302 -11.30 0.24 18.64
N VAL A 303 -11.31 -0.48 17.53
CA VAL A 303 -12.50 -0.75 16.72
C VAL A 303 -12.54 -2.24 16.46
N ASP A 304 -13.70 -2.86 16.68
CA ASP A 304 -13.85 -4.30 16.46
C ASP A 304 -13.55 -4.67 14.99
N VAL A 305 -12.72 -5.71 14.82
CA VAL A 305 -12.28 -6.21 13.51
C VAL A 305 -13.43 -6.56 12.56
N ARG A 306 -14.62 -6.91 13.09
CA ARG A 306 -15.82 -7.21 12.29
C ARG A 306 -16.23 -6.02 11.43
N HIS A 307 -16.10 -4.80 11.93
CA HIS A 307 -16.38 -3.59 11.17
C HIS A 307 -15.37 -3.41 10.03
N LEU A 308 -14.09 -3.71 10.28
CA LEU A 308 -13.04 -3.65 9.26
C LEU A 308 -13.23 -4.71 8.17
N ILE A 309 -13.63 -5.92 8.56
CA ILE A 309 -13.99 -7.01 7.64
C ILE A 309 -15.16 -6.57 6.75
N MET A 310 -16.24 -6.05 7.34
CA MET A 310 -17.41 -5.59 6.59
C MET A 310 -17.06 -4.54 5.54
N VAL A 311 -16.21 -3.55 5.89
CA VAL A 311 -15.75 -2.54 4.93
C VAL A 311 -14.92 -3.18 3.81
N SER A 312 -13.96 -4.02 4.17
CA SER A 312 -13.06 -4.68 3.22
C SER A 312 -13.82 -5.57 2.23
N ASP A 313 -14.81 -6.31 2.72
CA ASP A 313 -15.64 -7.19 1.90
C ASP A 313 -16.50 -6.37 0.91
N VAL A 314 -17.12 -5.27 1.36
CA VAL A 314 -17.90 -4.36 0.49
C VAL A 314 -17.02 -3.73 -0.59
N MET A 315 -15.79 -3.34 -0.24
CA MET A 315 -14.83 -2.78 -1.19
C MET A 315 -14.37 -3.80 -2.24
N THR A 316 -14.32 -5.09 -1.90
CA THR A 316 -13.76 -6.16 -2.76
C THR A 316 -14.79 -7.07 -3.43
N THR A 317 -16.08 -6.92 -3.14
CA THR A 317 -17.18 -7.78 -3.65
C THR A 317 -17.21 -7.91 -5.18
N GLY A 318 -16.73 -6.91 -5.92
CA GLY A 318 -16.79 -6.87 -7.39
C GLY A 318 -15.66 -7.62 -8.11
N GLY A 319 -14.73 -8.25 -7.38
CA GLY A 319 -13.51 -8.83 -7.95
C GLY A 319 -12.42 -7.80 -8.27
N GLU A 320 -12.64 -6.54 -7.90
CA GLU A 320 -11.69 -5.43 -7.95
C GLU A 320 -11.80 -4.61 -6.66
N VAL A 321 -10.74 -3.88 -6.29
CA VAL A 321 -10.77 -2.99 -5.12
C VAL A 321 -11.45 -1.68 -5.51
N ARG A 322 -12.67 -1.44 -5.02
CA ARG A 322 -13.47 -0.25 -5.33
C ARG A 322 -13.44 0.76 -4.18
N ALA A 323 -13.32 2.02 -4.54
CA ALA A 323 -13.49 3.14 -3.60
C ALA A 323 -14.91 3.15 -3.03
N ILE A 324 -15.10 3.54 -1.76
CA ILE A 324 -16.44 3.62 -1.15
C ILE A 324 -17.27 4.78 -1.74
N GLY A 325 -16.61 5.84 -2.20
CA GLY A 325 -17.23 7.06 -2.71
C GLY A 325 -17.92 6.93 -4.07
N ARG A 326 -18.19 8.09 -4.69
CA ARG A 326 -18.98 8.21 -5.94
C ARG A 326 -18.43 7.44 -7.14
N HIS A 327 -17.13 7.15 -7.18
CA HIS A 327 -16.50 6.47 -8.32
C HIS A 327 -16.43 4.95 -8.16
N GLY A 328 -16.89 4.41 -7.02
CA GLY A 328 -16.90 2.98 -6.77
C GLY A 328 -18.25 2.52 -6.22
N VAL A 329 -18.28 2.07 -4.96
CA VAL A 329 -19.43 1.39 -4.35
C VAL A 329 -20.70 2.24 -4.40
N SER A 330 -20.62 3.53 -4.04
CA SER A 330 -21.81 4.40 -4.01
C SER A 330 -22.33 4.77 -5.39
N GLY A 331 -21.43 4.95 -6.38
CA GLY A 331 -21.82 5.27 -7.77
C GLY A 331 -22.31 4.08 -8.57
N THR A 332 -22.00 2.86 -8.14
CA THR A 332 -22.42 1.60 -8.80
C THR A 332 -23.66 0.97 -8.16
N LYS A 333 -24.30 1.64 -7.19
CA LYS A 333 -25.59 1.19 -6.65
C LYS A 333 -26.63 1.08 -7.76
N HIS A 334 -27.49 0.07 -7.67
CA HIS A 334 -28.54 -0.15 -8.66
C HIS A 334 -29.60 0.96 -8.65
N SER A 335 -30.03 1.42 -7.47
CA SER A 335 -31.02 2.49 -7.37
C SER A 335 -30.50 3.82 -7.92
N ILE A 336 -31.31 4.45 -8.77
CA ILE A 336 -31.04 5.77 -9.36
C ILE A 336 -31.22 6.84 -8.29
N LEU A 337 -32.25 6.70 -7.45
CA LEU A 337 -32.53 7.61 -6.34
C LEU A 337 -31.40 7.58 -5.32
N ALA A 338 -30.89 6.38 -4.98
CA ALA A 338 -29.76 6.23 -4.07
C ALA A 338 -28.48 6.90 -4.60
N ARG A 339 -28.16 6.73 -5.90
CA ARG A 339 -27.01 7.39 -6.53
C ARG A 339 -27.18 8.91 -6.55
N SER A 340 -28.36 9.37 -6.98
CA SER A 340 -28.72 10.79 -7.10
C SER A 340 -28.71 11.54 -5.77
N ALA A 341 -29.10 10.87 -4.68
CA ALA A 341 -29.12 11.44 -3.33
C ALA A 341 -27.73 11.53 -2.69
N PHE A 342 -26.76 10.72 -3.13
CA PHE A 342 -25.39 10.76 -2.62
C PHE A 342 -24.60 11.92 -3.23
N GLU A 343 -24.38 11.91 -4.55
CA GLU A 343 -23.67 12.98 -5.27
C GLU A 343 -24.06 13.05 -6.77
N VAL A 344 -23.79 14.19 -7.40
CA VAL A 344 -23.96 14.43 -8.86
C VAL A 344 -25.37 14.15 -9.39
N THR A 345 -26.38 14.61 -8.64
CA THR A 345 -27.83 14.36 -8.82
C THR A 345 -28.31 14.51 -10.26
N VAL A 346 -28.06 15.67 -10.88
CA VAL A 346 -28.59 16.01 -12.21
C VAL A 346 -28.10 15.02 -13.27
N THR A 347 -26.82 14.63 -13.22
CA THR A 347 -26.25 13.73 -14.23
C THR A 347 -26.82 12.31 -14.14
N HIS A 348 -27.03 11.80 -12.91
CA HIS A 348 -27.61 10.49 -12.69
C HIS A 348 -29.06 10.43 -13.20
N LEU A 349 -29.87 11.44 -12.87
CA LEU A 349 -31.27 11.51 -13.31
C LEU A 349 -31.39 11.67 -14.83
N LEU A 350 -30.60 12.56 -15.45
CA LEU A 350 -30.62 12.75 -16.90
C LEU A 350 -30.19 11.48 -17.64
N LYS A 351 -29.11 10.84 -17.20
CA LYS A 351 -28.60 9.60 -17.81
C LYS A 351 -29.62 8.47 -17.68
N ALA A 352 -30.21 8.31 -16.50
CA ALA A 352 -31.28 7.34 -16.26
C ALA A 352 -32.50 7.62 -17.16
N GLY A 353 -32.88 8.89 -17.33
CA GLY A 353 -33.98 9.30 -18.20
C GLY A 353 -33.74 8.99 -19.68
N VAL A 354 -32.50 9.18 -20.17
CA VAL A 354 -32.12 8.83 -21.55
C VAL A 354 -32.12 7.32 -21.78
N ILE A 355 -31.64 6.54 -20.80
CA ILE A 355 -31.56 5.08 -20.88
C ILE A 355 -32.94 4.43 -20.67
N GLY A 356 -33.85 5.10 -19.96
CA GLY A 356 -35.12 4.52 -19.50
C GLY A 356 -34.93 3.57 -18.32
N GLU A 357 -33.95 3.84 -17.46
CA GLU A 357 -33.64 3.02 -16.29
C GLU A 357 -34.80 3.08 -15.26
N ARG A 358 -35.10 1.95 -14.61
CA ARG A 358 -36.18 1.83 -13.61
C ARG A 358 -35.61 1.55 -12.23
N ASP A 359 -36.21 2.18 -11.21
CA ASP A 359 -35.84 1.97 -9.81
C ASP A 359 -36.82 0.99 -9.14
N ASN A 360 -36.30 -0.04 -8.48
CA ASN A 360 -37.09 -1.08 -7.83
C ASN A 360 -37.38 -0.79 -6.35
N LEU A 361 -36.89 0.34 -5.83
CA LEU A 361 -37.12 0.78 -4.44
C LEU A 361 -36.72 -0.25 -3.36
N SER A 362 -35.66 -1.03 -3.59
CA SER A 362 -35.28 -2.12 -2.68
C SER A 362 -34.37 -1.69 -1.52
N GLY A 363 -33.71 -0.55 -1.64
CA GLY A 363 -32.75 -0.04 -0.67
C GLY A 363 -33.36 0.90 0.37
N VAL A 364 -32.50 1.46 1.21
CA VAL A 364 -32.92 2.31 2.34
C VAL A 364 -33.23 3.74 1.88
N THR A 365 -32.36 4.32 1.04
CA THR A 365 -32.42 5.75 0.67
C THR A 365 -33.65 6.06 -0.19
N GLU A 366 -33.88 5.26 -1.23
CA GLU A 366 -35.06 5.34 -2.10
C GLU A 366 -36.40 5.26 -1.33
N ASN A 367 -36.54 4.33 -0.38
CA ASN A 367 -37.76 4.14 0.41
C ASN A 367 -38.02 5.35 1.31
N ILE A 368 -36.98 5.90 1.93
CA ILE A 368 -37.10 7.15 2.71
C ILE A 368 -37.57 8.31 1.83
N ILE A 369 -37.01 8.45 0.63
CA ILE A 369 -37.37 9.55 -0.30
C ILE A 369 -38.85 9.45 -0.72
N VAL A 370 -39.34 8.24 -1.00
CA VAL A 370 -40.72 8.01 -1.44
C VAL A 370 -41.71 7.96 -0.26
N GLY A 371 -41.23 7.83 0.98
CA GLY A 371 -42.06 7.75 2.19
C GLY A 371 -42.56 6.34 2.52
N GLN A 372 -41.88 5.31 2.02
CA GLN A 372 -42.17 3.90 2.33
C GLN A 372 -41.34 3.42 3.54
N PRO A 373 -41.83 2.44 4.32
CA PRO A 373 -41.03 1.83 5.38
C PRO A 373 -39.79 1.16 4.77
N VAL A 374 -38.64 1.34 5.42
CA VAL A 374 -37.38 0.72 4.98
C VAL A 374 -37.39 -0.77 5.28
N ALA A 375 -36.87 -1.59 4.37
CA ALA A 375 -36.70 -3.04 4.55
C ALA A 375 -35.51 -3.38 5.47
N LEU A 376 -35.43 -2.72 6.63
CA LEU A 376 -34.38 -2.91 7.63
C LEU A 376 -34.96 -2.80 9.05
N GLY A 377 -34.43 -3.60 9.99
CA GLY A 377 -34.92 -3.64 11.36
C GLY A 377 -36.38 -4.11 11.42
N THR A 378 -37.25 -3.32 12.05
CA THR A 378 -38.67 -3.67 12.24
C THR A 378 -39.46 -3.69 10.93
N GLY A 379 -39.01 -2.98 9.89
CA GLY A 379 -39.67 -2.98 8.59
C GLY A 379 -39.48 -4.26 7.77
N SER A 380 -38.58 -5.16 8.19
CA SER A 380 -38.38 -6.48 7.58
C SER A 380 -39.24 -7.58 8.19
N VAL A 381 -39.97 -7.31 9.27
CA VAL A 381 -40.80 -8.30 9.96
C VAL A 381 -42.24 -8.18 9.48
N GLU A 382 -42.78 -9.27 8.94
CA GLU A 382 -44.20 -9.38 8.61
C GLU A 382 -44.94 -10.10 9.74
N LEU A 383 -46.07 -9.50 10.16
CA LEU A 383 -46.92 -10.07 11.21
C LEU A 383 -48.16 -10.69 10.56
N PHE A 384 -48.39 -11.96 10.86
CA PHE A 384 -49.60 -12.66 10.47
C PHE A 384 -50.40 -12.99 11.73
N TYR A 385 -51.66 -12.57 11.77
CA TYR A 385 -52.58 -12.91 12.85
C TYR A 385 -53.63 -13.88 12.32
N ILE A 386 -53.72 -15.05 12.97
CA ILE A 386 -54.78 -16.03 12.72
C ILE A 386 -55.82 -15.83 13.81
N PRO A 387 -57.00 -15.26 13.51
CA PRO A 387 -58.05 -15.10 14.50
C PRO A 387 -58.55 -16.48 14.97
N GLU A 388 -58.67 -16.67 16.28
CA GLU A 388 -59.35 -17.84 16.82
C GLU A 388 -60.86 -17.66 16.61
N GLU A 389 -61.43 -18.48 15.71
CA GLU A 389 -62.89 -18.59 15.59
C GLU A 389 -63.43 -19.35 16.81
N ASN A 390 -64.05 -18.63 17.74
CA ASN A 390 -64.85 -19.25 18.80
C ASN A 390 -66.12 -19.84 18.18
N ASN A 391 -66.12 -21.16 17.98
CA ASN A 391 -67.33 -21.95 17.67
C ASN A 391 -68.22 -22.14 18.91
#